data_AF-A0AAV5VJ32-F1
#
_entry.id   AF-A0AAV5VJ32-F1
#
_cell.length_a   1.000
_cell.length_b   1.000
_cell.length_c   1.000
_cell.angle_alpha   90.00
_cell.angle_beta   90.00
_cell.angle_gamma   90.00
#
_symmetry.space_group_name_H-M   'P 1'
#
loop_
_entity.id
_entity.type
_entity.pdbx_description
1 polymer ?
#
loop_
_entity_poly.entity_id
_entity_poly.type
_entity_poly.pdbx_seq_one_letter_code
_entity_poly.pdbx_strand_id
1 'polypeptide(L)'
;MESFKPTTTALVCIEKFTYFLSYFTKEDRRSTYRMNITVEKPTDAQLSAEAMQAMKRAGGTQSWGNSSGPRNQLYSAPSMPGPAISIVCSASTFVDPKNMPSAFVPIREGLRITANMWCMSPELAYMDAFSECRSVVLASGTLCPTETLKTELGMAFNFEMEGEQVIPKEQICASVITRGMRGTTLRATYANSNDERFIEELALIIRSVTKRVPGGVLVFFPSYRLLDLVFEWMQRSTFIRQIEMSKVVVKEPRRSSELTEIMSQYEAAIVNPRRFGPTVTGSLMFAVFRGKVSEGIDFTDDMARCVVSIGIPFPNAMDDLVVEKKKYNTENAVKLRILNGDQWYTSQAYRALNQALGRCLRHRGDWGSIVMVDERLAVSKFQPVVAASAANSAARVSRWIRDQSVTYNAFSDFEADLSSFIDRMQIATKIPRTRNELISDAVEVTLLYRNPSPSEFDRFEARVHVTPGTIRLKPTDTTK
;
A
#
# COMPACT_ATOMS: atom_id res chain seq x y z
N MET A 1 6.98 -6.31 48.25
CA MET A 1 6.30 -6.70 47.00
C MET A 1 6.80 -5.76 45.92
N GLU A 2 7.63 -6.26 45.01
CA GLU A 2 7.97 -5.50 43.81
C GLU A 2 6.69 -5.31 43.00
N SER A 3 6.28 -4.06 42.78
CA SER A 3 5.09 -3.76 41.98
C SER A 3 5.33 -4.25 40.55
N PHE A 4 4.64 -5.31 40.14
CA PHE A 4 4.65 -5.77 38.76
C PHE A 4 4.12 -4.63 37.86
N LYS A 5 5.03 -3.97 37.12
CA LYS A 5 4.65 -3.00 36.10
C LYS A 5 4.42 -3.75 34.79
N PRO A 6 3.17 -3.84 34.31
CA PRO A 6 2.91 -4.47 33.02
C PRO A 6 3.67 -3.73 31.92
N THR A 7 4.20 -4.48 30.95
CA THR A 7 4.83 -3.88 29.77
C THR A 7 3.79 -3.11 28.95
N THR A 8 4.22 -2.15 28.14
CA THR A 8 3.32 -1.40 27.22
C THR A 8 2.50 -2.36 26.35
N THR A 9 3.12 -3.44 25.87
CA THR A 9 2.42 -4.48 25.10
C THR A 9 1.33 -5.17 25.92
N ALA A 10 1.60 -5.49 27.18
CA ALA A 10 0.61 -6.11 28.06
C ALA A 10 -0.58 -5.18 28.32
N LEU A 11 -0.33 -3.89 28.55
CA LEU A 11 -1.40 -2.89 28.71
C LEU A 11 -2.29 -2.80 27.46
N VAL A 12 -1.68 -2.69 26.27
CA VAL A 12 -2.43 -2.65 25.00
C VAL A 12 -3.26 -3.92 24.78
N CYS A 13 -2.73 -5.10 25.15
CA CYS A 13 -3.49 -6.34 25.06
C CYS A 13 -4.68 -6.36 26.03
N ILE A 14 -4.52 -5.90 27.27
CA ILE A 14 -5.59 -5.82 28.26
C ILE A 14 -6.67 -4.85 27.79
N GLU A 15 -6.29 -3.67 27.29
CA GLU A 15 -7.20 -2.66 26.77
C GLU A 15 -8.02 -3.21 25.57
N LYS A 16 -7.35 -3.83 24.59
CA LYS A 16 -8.05 -4.45 23.44
C LYS A 16 -8.97 -5.59 23.86
N PHE A 17 -8.60 -6.36 24.87
CA PHE A 17 -9.41 -7.47 25.37
C PHE A 17 -10.64 -6.98 26.14
N THR A 18 -10.50 -5.97 26.99
CA THR A 18 -11.62 -5.34 27.69
C THR A 18 -12.58 -4.65 26.71
N TYR A 19 -12.03 -3.99 25.68
CA TYR A 19 -12.82 -3.45 24.58
C TYR A 19 -13.65 -4.55 23.90
N PHE A 20 -13.03 -5.67 23.53
CA PHE A 20 -13.75 -6.82 22.98
C PHE A 20 -14.88 -7.30 23.90
N LEU A 21 -14.65 -7.47 25.21
CA LEU A 21 -15.68 -7.94 26.14
C LEU A 21 -16.90 -7.00 26.19
N SER A 22 -16.66 -5.69 26.12
CA SER A 22 -17.75 -4.70 26.09
C SER A 22 -18.64 -4.82 24.84
N TYR A 23 -18.12 -5.35 23.74
CA TYR A 23 -18.86 -5.56 22.48
C TYR A 23 -19.42 -6.97 22.35
N PHE A 24 -18.68 -8.00 22.76
CA PHE A 24 -19.07 -9.41 22.61
C PHE A 24 -20.27 -9.81 23.47
N THR A 25 -20.48 -9.10 24.58
CA THR A 25 -21.67 -9.28 25.43
C THR A 25 -22.98 -8.93 24.72
N LYS A 26 -22.93 -8.13 23.63
CA LYS A 26 -24.10 -7.76 22.82
C LYS A 26 -24.37 -8.82 21.74
N GLU A 27 -25.54 -9.47 21.78
CA GLU A 27 -25.88 -10.61 20.91
C GLU A 27 -25.86 -10.27 19.42
N ASP A 28 -26.28 -9.07 19.04
CA ASP A 28 -26.30 -8.57 17.68
C ASP A 28 -24.89 -8.42 17.07
N ARG A 29 -23.85 -8.35 17.92
CA ARG A 29 -22.45 -8.06 17.54
C ARG A 29 -21.50 -9.24 17.72
N ARG A 30 -21.95 -10.38 18.26
CA ARG A 30 -21.10 -11.57 18.49
C ARG A 30 -20.41 -12.07 17.22
N SER A 31 -21.06 -11.94 16.07
CA SER A 31 -20.48 -12.34 14.77
C SER A 31 -19.42 -11.36 14.24
N THR A 32 -19.15 -10.23 14.90
CA THR A 32 -18.17 -9.25 14.45
C THR A 32 -16.74 -9.67 14.75
N TYR A 33 -16.53 -10.46 15.80
CA TYR A 33 -15.22 -11.01 16.11
C TYR A 33 -15.10 -12.46 15.65
N ARG A 34 -13.92 -12.85 15.17
CA ARG A 34 -13.56 -14.23 14.86
C ARG A 34 -12.37 -14.64 15.72
N MET A 35 -12.49 -15.80 16.37
CA MET A 35 -11.39 -16.40 17.10
C MET A 35 -10.65 -17.36 16.17
N ASN A 36 -9.35 -17.19 16.06
CA ASN A 36 -8.46 -18.08 15.34
C ASN A 36 -7.41 -18.60 16.31
N ILE A 37 -7.25 -19.93 16.38
CA ILE A 37 -6.25 -20.57 17.23
C ILE A 37 -5.28 -21.29 16.30
N THR A 38 -4.01 -20.89 16.34
CA THR A 38 -2.92 -21.59 15.64
C THR A 38 -2.09 -22.38 16.64
N VAL A 39 -1.70 -23.58 16.21
CA VAL A 39 -0.79 -24.45 16.95
C VAL A 39 0.41 -24.71 16.04
N GLU A 40 1.53 -24.09 16.35
CA GLU A 40 2.75 -24.16 15.56
C GLU A 40 3.78 -25.03 16.26
N LYS A 41 4.52 -25.83 15.47
CA LYS A 41 5.77 -26.40 15.96
C LYS A 41 6.78 -25.26 16.11
N PRO A 42 7.63 -25.27 17.15
CA PRO A 42 8.66 -24.27 17.29
C PRO A 42 9.57 -24.36 16.07
N THR A 43 9.61 -23.31 15.27
CA THR A 43 10.50 -23.20 14.10
C THR A 43 11.97 -23.36 14.53
N ASP A 44 12.84 -23.88 13.65
CA ASP A 44 14.30 -24.00 13.88
C ASP A 44 14.96 -22.67 14.32
N ALA A 45 14.35 -21.52 14.01
CA ALA A 45 14.77 -20.20 14.49
C ALA A 45 14.59 -20.00 16.02
N GLN A 46 13.69 -20.73 16.67
CA GLN A 46 13.52 -20.74 18.13
C GLN A 46 14.47 -21.74 18.80
N LEU A 47 14.76 -22.88 18.16
CA LEU A 47 15.85 -23.77 18.57
C LEU A 47 17.21 -23.04 18.52
N SER A 48 17.43 -22.18 17.52
CA SER A 48 18.63 -21.34 17.45
C SER A 48 18.64 -20.21 18.49
N ALA A 49 17.47 -19.70 18.90
CA ALA A 49 17.36 -18.70 19.97
C ALA A 49 17.65 -19.31 21.34
N GLU A 50 17.18 -20.52 21.62
CA GLU A 50 17.54 -21.28 22.83
C GLU A 50 19.01 -21.70 22.82
N ALA A 51 19.54 -22.10 21.66
CA ALA A 51 20.98 -22.35 21.48
C ALA A 51 21.82 -21.06 21.66
N MET A 52 21.36 -19.91 21.18
CA MET A 52 21.99 -18.59 21.40
C MET A 52 21.91 -18.16 22.88
N GLN A 53 20.82 -18.48 23.57
CA GLN A 53 20.68 -18.20 25.00
C GLN A 53 21.62 -19.10 25.83
N ALA A 54 21.85 -20.35 25.40
CA ALA A 54 22.88 -21.21 25.93
C ALA A 54 24.30 -20.70 25.62
N MET A 55 24.53 -20.13 24.42
CA MET A 55 25.81 -19.53 24.00
C MET A 55 26.12 -18.22 24.74
N LYS A 56 25.11 -17.42 25.09
CA LYS A 56 25.25 -16.23 25.95
C LYS A 56 25.63 -16.59 27.39
N ARG A 57 25.20 -17.75 27.89
CA ARG A 57 25.68 -18.28 29.18
C ARG A 57 27.14 -18.76 29.11
N ALA A 58 27.67 -18.99 27.91
CA ALA A 58 29.04 -19.42 27.65
C ALA A 58 30.02 -18.27 27.27
N GLY A 59 29.64 -17.00 27.46
CA GLY A 59 30.59 -15.88 27.40
C GLY A 59 30.94 -15.34 26.00
N GLY A 60 30.08 -15.50 24.99
CA GLY A 60 30.25 -14.88 23.67
C GLY A 60 29.46 -13.58 23.51
N THR A 61 30.15 -12.45 23.31
CA THR A 61 29.53 -11.13 23.04
C THR A 61 29.17 -10.97 21.55
N GLN A 62 27.87 -10.95 21.22
CA GLN A 62 27.36 -10.22 20.07
C GLN A 62 25.88 -9.84 20.27
N SER A 63 25.57 -8.56 20.00
CA SER A 63 24.26 -7.93 20.21
C SER A 63 23.37 -8.08 18.98
N TRP A 64 22.19 -8.68 19.16
CA TRP A 64 21.11 -8.73 18.17
C TRP A 64 19.83 -8.27 18.87
N GLY A 65 19.27 -7.14 18.41
CA GLY A 65 18.07 -6.51 18.98
C GLY A 65 16.79 -6.89 18.24
N ASN A 66 15.70 -7.07 18.99
CA ASN A 66 14.36 -7.39 18.49
C ASN A 66 13.68 -6.15 17.87
N SER A 67 13.07 -6.33 16.70
CA SER A 67 12.35 -5.30 15.95
C SER A 67 10.91 -5.11 16.46
N SER A 68 10.53 -3.84 16.67
CA SER A 68 9.14 -3.39 16.75
C SER A 68 8.87 -2.52 15.52
N GLY A 69 8.19 -3.10 14.53
CA GLY A 69 7.72 -2.42 13.34
C GLY A 69 6.38 -3.03 12.93
N PRO A 70 5.58 -2.36 12.07
CA PRO A 70 4.32 -2.90 11.59
C PRO A 70 4.58 -4.30 11.03
N ARG A 71 3.74 -5.28 11.41
CA ARG A 71 3.83 -6.67 10.97
C ARG A 71 3.55 -6.74 9.46
N ASN A 72 4.55 -6.39 8.65
CA ASN A 72 4.59 -6.79 7.26
C ASN A 72 4.57 -8.31 7.27
N GLN A 73 3.53 -8.88 6.67
CA GLN A 73 3.28 -10.30 6.57
C GLN A 73 4.59 -11.00 6.24
N LEU A 74 5.11 -11.81 7.17
CA LEU A 74 6.22 -12.68 6.88
C LEU A 74 5.74 -13.61 5.77
N TYR A 75 6.28 -13.42 4.56
CA TYR A 75 6.27 -14.46 3.55
C TYR A 75 7.19 -15.57 4.06
N SER A 76 6.64 -16.46 4.88
CA SER A 76 7.23 -17.76 5.11
C SER A 76 7.36 -18.42 3.73
N ALA A 77 8.55 -18.87 3.37
CA ALA A 77 8.71 -19.82 2.27
C ALA A 77 7.72 -20.98 2.50
N PRO A 78 7.21 -21.64 1.45
CA PRO A 78 6.31 -22.76 1.63
C PRO A 78 7.06 -23.84 2.40
N SER A 79 6.88 -23.89 3.72
CA SER A 79 7.14 -25.08 4.50
C SER A 79 6.23 -26.13 3.89
N MET A 80 6.84 -27.23 3.45
CA MET A 80 6.14 -28.46 3.06
C MET A 80 4.94 -28.68 3.99
N PRO A 81 3.78 -29.13 3.49
CA PRO A 81 2.56 -29.22 4.27
C PRO A 81 2.74 -30.25 5.39
N GLY A 82 3.22 -29.80 6.55
CA GLY A 82 2.98 -30.46 7.82
C GLY A 82 1.51 -30.21 8.18
N PRO A 83 0.82 -31.16 8.85
CA PRO A 83 -0.59 -31.00 9.13
C PRO A 83 -0.77 -29.86 10.13
N ALA A 84 -1.17 -28.69 9.65
CA ALA A 84 -1.76 -27.66 10.48
C ALA A 84 -3.14 -28.19 10.88
N ILE A 85 -3.31 -28.59 12.14
CA ILE A 85 -4.61 -29.00 12.66
C ILE A 85 -5.39 -27.72 12.93
N SER A 86 -6.25 -27.32 11.99
CA SER A 86 -7.26 -26.30 12.24
C SER A 86 -8.33 -26.89 13.14
N ILE A 87 -8.31 -26.57 14.43
CA ILE A 87 -9.39 -26.96 15.35
C ILE A 87 -10.52 -25.95 15.20
N VAL A 88 -11.58 -26.33 14.47
CA VAL A 88 -12.84 -25.60 14.47
C VAL A 88 -13.58 -25.97 15.76
N CYS A 89 -13.52 -25.11 16.78
CA CYS A 89 -14.32 -25.29 17.99
C CYS A 89 -15.80 -25.00 17.67
N SER A 90 -16.56 -26.04 17.33
CA SER A 90 -18.02 -25.99 17.18
C SER A 90 -18.78 -26.26 18.48
N ALA A 91 -18.08 -26.58 19.58
CA ALA A 91 -18.69 -26.92 20.85
C ALA A 91 -18.81 -25.69 21.76
N SER A 92 -20.03 -25.40 22.20
CA SER A 92 -20.37 -24.36 23.20
C SER A 92 -20.09 -24.79 24.65
N THR A 93 -19.42 -25.91 24.86
CA THR A 93 -19.28 -26.55 26.17
C THR A 93 -17.83 -26.48 26.65
N PHE A 94 -17.60 -25.75 27.74
CA PHE A 94 -16.32 -25.74 28.42
C PHE A 94 -16.11 -27.10 29.09
N VAL A 95 -15.11 -27.86 28.64
CA VAL A 95 -14.78 -29.18 29.21
C VAL A 95 -13.72 -28.97 30.29
N ASP A 96 -14.03 -29.35 31.53
CA ASP A 96 -13.04 -29.39 32.61
C ASP A 96 -11.88 -30.32 32.21
N PRO A 97 -10.62 -29.85 32.23
CA PRO A 97 -9.44 -30.68 31.92
C PRO A 97 -9.39 -31.99 32.73
N LYS A 98 -9.99 -32.03 33.92
CA LYS A 98 -10.05 -33.22 34.78
C LYS A 98 -11.02 -34.29 34.28
N ASN A 99 -11.98 -33.90 33.44
CA ASN A 99 -13.04 -34.76 32.89
C ASN A 99 -12.98 -34.81 31.35
N MET A 100 -11.79 -34.69 30.77
CA MET A 100 -11.60 -34.63 29.33
C MET A 100 -12.00 -35.98 28.68
N PRO A 101 -12.99 -36.01 27.77
CA PRO A 101 -13.33 -37.21 27.03
C PRO A 101 -12.12 -37.72 26.22
N SER A 102 -12.00 -39.03 26.05
CA SER A 102 -10.94 -39.70 25.26
C SER A 102 -10.84 -39.25 23.80
N ALA A 103 -11.77 -38.43 23.32
CA ALA A 103 -11.80 -37.83 21.99
C ALA A 103 -10.96 -36.55 21.84
N PHE A 104 -10.47 -35.94 22.93
CA PHE A 104 -9.64 -34.73 22.86
C PHE A 104 -8.16 -35.07 23.01
N VAL A 105 -7.35 -34.65 22.05
CA VAL A 105 -5.90 -34.82 22.09
C VAL A 105 -5.29 -33.61 22.82
N PRO A 106 -4.57 -33.79 23.93
CA PRO A 106 -3.91 -32.68 24.62
C PRO A 106 -2.83 -32.06 23.72
N ILE A 107 -2.71 -30.73 23.77
CA ILE A 107 -1.65 -30.02 23.06
C ILE A 107 -0.33 -30.39 23.72
N ARG A 108 0.57 -31.02 22.94
CA ARG A 108 1.86 -31.52 23.42
C ARG A 108 2.77 -30.38 23.86
N GLU A 109 3.62 -30.65 24.85
CA GLU A 109 4.69 -29.73 25.26
C GLU A 109 5.59 -29.36 24.06
N GLY A 110 6.09 -28.13 24.07
CA GLY A 110 6.93 -27.58 23.01
C GLY A 110 6.18 -26.92 21.86
N LEU A 111 4.85 -27.04 21.75
CA LEU A 111 4.07 -26.36 20.73
C LEU A 111 3.75 -24.91 21.13
N ARG A 112 3.89 -23.98 20.17
CA ARG A 112 3.47 -22.60 20.35
C ARG A 112 2.01 -22.47 19.98
N ILE A 113 1.18 -22.09 20.95
CA ILE A 113 -0.23 -21.79 20.74
C ILE A 113 -0.40 -20.28 20.63
N THR A 114 -1.05 -19.82 19.56
CA THR A 114 -1.46 -18.42 19.43
C THR A 114 -2.97 -18.36 19.30
N ALA A 115 -3.63 -17.61 20.18
CA ALA A 115 -5.04 -17.26 20.04
C ALA A 115 -5.14 -15.82 19.53
N ASN A 116 -5.74 -15.65 18.36
CA ASN A 116 -5.98 -14.36 17.73
C ASN A 116 -7.48 -14.07 17.75
N MET A 117 -7.81 -12.82 18.09
CA MET A 117 -9.18 -12.33 18.09
C MET A 117 -9.29 -11.19 17.09
N TRP A 118 -9.90 -11.49 15.95
CA TRP A 118 -9.95 -10.58 14.81
C TRP A 118 -11.27 -9.83 14.78
N CYS A 119 -11.20 -8.50 14.83
CA CYS A 119 -12.35 -7.64 14.57
C CYS A 119 -12.60 -7.57 13.07
N MET A 120 -13.77 -8.04 12.62
CA MET A 120 -14.15 -8.03 11.22
C MET A 120 -14.86 -6.75 10.80
N SER A 121 -15.26 -5.86 11.71
CA SER A 121 -15.87 -4.58 11.34
C SER A 121 -15.06 -3.39 11.88
N PRO A 122 -14.44 -2.58 10.99
CA PRO A 122 -13.71 -1.39 11.43
C PRO A 122 -14.65 -0.27 11.92
N GLU A 123 -15.93 -0.30 11.55
CA GLU A 123 -16.99 0.59 12.06
C GLU A 123 -16.96 0.69 13.59
N LEU A 124 -16.77 -0.43 14.31
CA LEU A 124 -16.81 -0.42 15.78
C LEU A 124 -15.78 0.51 16.38
N ALA A 125 -14.55 0.46 15.87
CA ALA A 125 -13.45 1.30 16.36
C ALA A 125 -13.62 2.75 15.92
N TYR A 126 -14.12 2.97 14.71
CA TYR A 126 -14.36 4.30 14.17
C TYR A 126 -15.47 5.04 14.95
N MET A 127 -16.60 4.38 15.19
CA MET A 127 -17.73 4.93 15.94
C MET A 127 -17.35 5.34 17.35
N ASP A 128 -16.59 4.50 18.04
CA ASP A 128 -16.16 4.79 19.40
C ASP A 128 -15.16 5.95 19.43
N ALA A 129 -14.13 5.89 18.58
CA ALA A 129 -13.05 6.89 18.53
C ALA A 129 -13.52 8.31 18.18
N PHE A 130 -14.59 8.43 17.38
CA PHE A 130 -15.09 9.73 16.92
C PHE A 130 -16.48 10.08 17.46
N SER A 131 -16.99 9.33 18.46
CA SER A 131 -18.33 9.52 19.02
C SER A 131 -18.57 10.92 19.60
N GLU A 132 -17.53 11.53 20.20
CA GLU A 132 -17.59 12.87 20.79
C GLU A 132 -17.32 14.00 19.78
N CYS A 133 -16.97 13.66 18.53
CA CYS A 133 -16.64 14.65 17.52
C CYS A 133 -17.92 15.25 16.90
N ARG A 134 -18.03 16.58 16.87
CA ARG A 134 -19.13 17.27 16.17
C ARG A 134 -19.11 17.03 14.65
N SER A 135 -17.92 16.93 14.05
CA SER A 135 -17.75 16.73 12.61
C SER A 135 -16.42 16.04 12.34
N VAL A 136 -16.42 15.08 11.40
CA VAL A 136 -15.21 14.38 10.94
C VAL A 136 -15.03 14.63 9.44
N VAL A 137 -13.87 15.15 9.05
CA VAL A 137 -13.51 15.36 7.65
C VAL A 137 -12.44 14.34 7.27
N LEU A 138 -12.76 13.48 6.30
CA LEU A 138 -11.83 12.51 5.74
C LEU A 138 -11.30 13.01 4.40
N ALA A 139 -9.99 13.23 4.31
CA ALA A 139 -9.32 13.68 3.09
C ALA A 139 -8.16 12.75 2.74
N SER A 140 -8.13 12.25 1.50
CA SER A 140 -6.97 11.55 0.94
C SER A 140 -7.05 11.49 -0.59
N GLY A 141 -5.88 11.58 -1.24
CA GLY A 141 -5.77 11.55 -2.71
C GLY A 141 -6.02 10.19 -3.36
N THR A 142 -6.27 9.14 -2.57
CA THR A 142 -6.50 7.76 -3.07
C THR A 142 -7.78 7.12 -2.51
N LEU A 143 -8.68 7.92 -1.93
CA LEU A 143 -9.95 7.41 -1.37
C LEU A 143 -10.95 6.92 -2.42
N CYS A 144 -10.83 7.37 -3.68
CA CYS A 144 -11.75 6.99 -4.74
C CYS A 144 -11.45 5.57 -5.26
N PRO A 145 -12.45 4.67 -5.34
CA PRO A 145 -13.89 4.88 -5.11
C PRO A 145 -14.29 4.91 -3.61
N THR A 146 -15.00 5.98 -3.20
CA THR A 146 -15.38 6.26 -1.81
C THR A 146 -16.35 5.26 -1.23
N GLU A 147 -17.18 4.61 -2.06
CA GLU A 147 -18.16 3.59 -1.65
C GLU A 147 -17.56 2.54 -0.73
N THR A 148 -16.37 2.05 -1.04
CA THR A 148 -15.70 1.03 -0.20
C THR A 148 -15.44 1.55 1.22
N LEU A 149 -15.06 2.82 1.34
CA LEU A 149 -14.79 3.44 2.63
C LEU A 149 -16.07 3.65 3.45
N LYS A 150 -17.13 4.20 2.85
CA LYS A 150 -18.42 4.44 3.55
C LYS A 150 -18.94 3.16 4.15
N THR A 151 -18.89 2.13 3.34
CA THR A 151 -19.35 0.80 3.67
C THR A 151 -18.54 0.14 4.78
N GLU A 152 -17.21 0.29 4.79
CA GLU A 152 -16.37 -0.24 5.86
C GLU A 152 -16.56 0.51 7.18
N LEU A 153 -16.76 1.84 7.12
CA LEU A 153 -16.94 2.67 8.31
C LEU A 153 -18.38 2.68 8.85
N GLY A 154 -19.34 2.08 8.14
CA GLY A 154 -20.74 2.03 8.56
C GLY A 154 -21.44 3.38 8.58
N MET A 155 -20.96 4.37 7.82
CA MET A 155 -21.50 5.73 7.83
C MET A 155 -21.88 6.25 6.44
N ALA A 156 -22.91 7.10 6.41
CA ALA A 156 -23.18 7.97 5.27
C ALA A 156 -22.40 9.28 5.43
N PHE A 157 -21.67 9.70 4.39
CA PHE A 157 -21.08 11.03 4.34
C PHE A 157 -22.10 11.99 3.72
N ASN A 158 -22.41 13.08 4.42
CA ASN A 158 -23.36 14.08 3.92
C ASN A 158 -22.79 14.91 2.76
N PHE A 159 -21.47 15.08 2.75
CA PHE A 159 -20.75 15.85 1.74
C PHE A 159 -19.63 15.00 1.17
N GLU A 160 -19.58 14.93 -0.15
CA GLU A 160 -18.56 14.22 -0.89
C GLU A 160 -18.04 15.14 -1.99
N MET A 161 -16.72 15.23 -2.06
CA MET A 161 -16.03 16.00 -3.08
C MET A 161 -14.89 15.17 -3.63
N GLU A 162 -14.85 15.06 -4.95
CA GLU A 162 -13.71 14.52 -5.69
C GLU A 162 -13.09 15.67 -6.46
N GLY A 163 -11.86 16.05 -6.10
CA GLY A 163 -11.12 17.09 -6.80
C GLY A 163 -10.69 16.63 -8.19
N GLU A 164 -10.68 17.55 -9.15
CA GLU A 164 -10.10 17.29 -10.46
C GLU A 164 -8.57 17.20 -10.38
N GLN A 165 -7.97 16.54 -11.38
CA GLN A 165 -6.51 16.48 -11.48
C GLN A 165 -5.97 17.88 -11.83
N VAL A 166 -5.10 18.39 -10.96
CA VAL A 166 -4.49 19.73 -11.10
C VAL A 166 -3.26 19.74 -12.00
N ILE A 167 -2.71 18.57 -12.32
CA ILE A 167 -1.53 18.41 -13.18
C ILE A 167 -1.96 18.37 -14.64
N PRO A 168 -1.37 19.22 -15.52
CA PRO A 168 -1.58 19.18 -16.96
C PRO A 168 -1.42 17.78 -17.55
N LYS A 169 -2.31 17.43 -18.48
CA LYS A 169 -2.33 16.11 -19.12
C LYS A 169 -1.01 15.78 -19.82
N GLU A 170 -0.36 16.80 -20.36
CA GLU A 170 0.91 16.69 -21.08
C GLU A 170 2.07 16.30 -20.17
N GLN A 171 1.95 16.50 -18.86
CA GLN A 171 2.95 16.16 -17.83
C GLN A 171 2.76 14.75 -17.25
N ILE A 172 1.73 14.02 -17.69
CA ILE A 172 1.42 12.67 -17.20
C ILE A 172 1.50 11.70 -18.37
N CYS A 173 2.37 10.69 -18.24
CA CYS A 173 2.42 9.57 -19.17
C CYS A 173 1.97 8.29 -18.45
N ALA A 174 0.70 7.92 -18.56
CA ALA A 174 0.18 6.68 -17.98
C ALA A 174 0.03 5.60 -19.07
N SER A 175 0.73 4.48 -18.89
CA SER A 175 0.83 3.41 -19.89
C SER A 175 0.46 2.07 -19.26
N VAL A 176 -0.35 1.28 -19.95
CA VAL A 176 -0.62 -0.12 -19.62
C VAL A 176 0.02 -1.01 -20.67
N ILE A 177 0.96 -1.87 -20.26
CA ILE A 177 1.63 -2.81 -21.14
C ILE A 177 0.97 -4.18 -20.98
N THR A 178 0.37 -4.69 -22.06
CA THR A 178 -0.34 -5.98 -22.04
C THR A 178 0.53 -7.14 -22.52
N ARG A 179 1.56 -6.85 -23.32
CA ARG A 179 2.49 -7.83 -23.90
C ARG A 179 3.93 -7.35 -23.79
N GLY A 180 4.83 -8.28 -23.50
CA GLY A 180 6.26 -8.02 -23.40
C GLY A 180 6.93 -7.81 -24.76
N MET A 181 8.23 -7.53 -24.74
CA MET A 181 9.07 -7.33 -25.91
C MET A 181 9.09 -8.54 -26.84
N ARG A 182 8.97 -9.76 -26.30
CA ARG A 182 8.94 -11.01 -27.07
C ARG A 182 7.51 -11.49 -27.35
N GLY A 183 6.51 -10.66 -27.08
CA GLY A 183 5.09 -10.92 -27.36
C GLY A 183 4.35 -11.73 -26.28
N THR A 184 5.02 -12.07 -25.17
CA THR A 184 4.41 -12.81 -24.06
C THR A 184 3.35 -11.96 -23.38
N THR A 185 2.16 -12.51 -23.16
CA THR A 185 1.11 -11.81 -22.41
C THR A 185 1.52 -11.58 -20.96
N LEU A 186 1.47 -10.33 -20.51
CA LEU A 186 1.91 -9.93 -19.18
C LEU A 186 0.74 -10.01 -18.22
N ARG A 187 0.75 -11.04 -17.37
CA ARG A 187 -0.22 -11.21 -16.29
C ARG A 187 0.48 -11.75 -15.07
N ALA A 188 0.61 -10.93 -14.03
CA ALA A 188 1.31 -11.29 -12.80
C ALA A 188 0.41 -12.10 -11.86
N THR A 189 0.19 -13.36 -12.20
CA THR A 189 -0.47 -14.36 -11.34
C THR A 189 0.56 -15.29 -10.72
N TYR A 190 0.19 -16.02 -9.67
CA TYR A 190 1.06 -17.03 -9.07
C TYR A 190 1.54 -18.08 -10.09
N ALA A 191 0.64 -18.53 -10.98
CA ALA A 191 0.98 -19.48 -12.04
C ALA A 191 2.05 -18.93 -12.97
N ASN A 192 1.85 -17.71 -13.49
CA ASN A 192 2.76 -17.08 -14.44
C ASN A 192 4.08 -16.63 -13.79
N SER A 193 4.08 -16.34 -12.48
CA SER A 193 5.30 -15.95 -11.75
C SER A 193 6.37 -17.05 -11.68
N ASN A 194 5.99 -18.30 -11.96
CA ASN A 194 6.94 -19.41 -12.06
C ASN A 194 7.40 -19.66 -13.50
N ASP A 195 6.86 -18.96 -14.50
CA ASP A 195 7.30 -19.02 -15.89
C ASP A 195 8.51 -18.10 -16.10
N GLU A 196 9.63 -18.68 -16.52
CA GLU A 196 10.87 -17.95 -16.78
C GLU A 196 10.71 -16.92 -17.91
N ARG A 197 9.85 -17.19 -18.90
CA ARG A 197 9.58 -16.22 -19.99
C ARG A 197 8.92 -14.96 -19.47
N PHE A 198 7.99 -15.11 -18.53
CA PHE A 198 7.34 -13.99 -17.88
C PHE A 198 8.37 -13.16 -17.08
N ILE A 199 9.25 -13.81 -16.32
CA ILE A 199 10.33 -13.15 -15.57
C ILE A 199 11.28 -12.39 -16.50
N GLU A 200 11.70 -13.02 -17.61
CA GLU A 200 12.55 -12.40 -18.62
C GLU A 200 11.92 -11.14 -19.21
N GLU A 201 10.64 -11.20 -19.57
CA GLU A 201 9.91 -10.06 -20.15
C GLU A 201 9.81 -8.90 -19.15
N LEU A 202 9.54 -9.18 -17.87
CA LEU A 202 9.57 -8.16 -16.82
C LEU A 202 10.95 -7.50 -16.71
N ALA A 203 12.01 -8.31 -16.69
CA ALA A 203 13.38 -7.83 -16.61
C ALA A 203 13.78 -6.95 -17.81
N LEU A 204 13.34 -7.32 -19.01
CA LEU A 204 13.54 -6.54 -20.23
C LEU A 204 12.84 -5.18 -20.18
N ILE A 205 11.57 -5.16 -19.76
CA ILE A 205 10.77 -3.93 -19.58
C ILE A 205 11.42 -3.02 -18.54
N ILE A 206 11.74 -3.54 -17.35
CA ILE A 206 12.36 -2.78 -16.27
C ILE A 206 13.68 -2.16 -16.76
N ARG A 207 14.51 -2.92 -17.48
CA ARG A 207 15.76 -2.43 -18.02
C ARG A 207 15.56 -1.29 -19.03
N SER A 208 14.65 -1.45 -20.00
CA SER A 208 14.38 -0.42 -21.02
C SER A 208 13.87 0.87 -20.38
N VAL A 209 12.83 0.78 -19.53
CA VAL A 209 12.27 1.94 -18.82
C VAL A 209 13.33 2.63 -17.97
N THR A 210 14.10 1.87 -17.19
CA THR A 210 15.11 2.42 -16.29
C THR A 210 16.23 3.14 -17.05
N LYS A 211 16.66 2.63 -18.20
CA LYS A 211 17.69 3.29 -19.00
C LYS A 211 17.22 4.63 -19.58
N ARG A 212 15.92 4.78 -19.83
CA ARG A 212 15.36 5.97 -20.47
C ARG A 212 15.00 7.09 -19.49
N VAL A 213 14.47 6.73 -18.32
CA VAL A 213 13.94 7.70 -17.36
C VAL A 213 15.07 8.34 -16.54
N PRO A 214 15.16 9.68 -16.41
CA PRO A 214 16.09 10.35 -15.49
C PRO A 214 15.61 10.28 -14.02
N GLY A 215 16.50 10.54 -13.07
CA GLY A 215 16.13 10.59 -11.65
C GLY A 215 15.71 9.22 -11.10
N GLY A 216 14.75 9.24 -10.19
CA GLY A 216 14.23 8.11 -9.45
C GLY A 216 13.20 7.29 -10.23
N VAL A 217 13.43 5.96 -10.28
CA VAL A 217 12.48 4.97 -10.79
C VAL A 217 12.10 4.04 -9.64
N LEU A 218 10.79 3.86 -9.42
CA LEU A 218 10.25 2.94 -8.42
C LEU A 218 9.58 1.76 -9.13
N VAL A 219 9.95 0.54 -8.79
CA VAL A 219 9.32 -0.68 -9.34
C VAL A 219 8.66 -1.44 -8.21
N PHE A 220 7.32 -1.46 -8.22
CA PHE A 220 6.53 -2.14 -7.19
C PHE A 220 6.13 -3.55 -7.63
N PHE A 221 6.36 -4.51 -6.74
CA PHE A 221 6.03 -5.93 -6.91
C PHE A 221 4.93 -6.38 -5.94
N PRO A 222 4.06 -7.32 -6.33
CA PRO A 222 2.96 -7.81 -5.50
C PRO A 222 3.43 -8.66 -4.31
N SER A 223 4.69 -9.12 -4.32
CA SER A 223 5.29 -9.88 -3.22
C SER A 223 6.81 -9.81 -3.28
N TYR A 224 7.47 -10.02 -2.13
CA TYR A 224 8.92 -10.19 -2.08
C TYR A 224 9.39 -11.38 -2.91
N ARG A 225 8.60 -12.46 -2.99
CA ARG A 225 8.95 -13.63 -3.82
C ARG A 225 9.15 -13.25 -5.29
N LEU A 226 8.20 -12.54 -5.90
CA LEU A 226 8.34 -12.15 -7.32
C LEU A 226 9.47 -11.13 -7.51
N LEU A 227 9.64 -10.21 -6.57
CA LEU A 227 10.76 -9.28 -6.56
C LEU A 227 12.10 -10.03 -6.56
N ASP A 228 12.27 -10.98 -5.63
CA ASP A 228 13.47 -11.80 -5.47
C ASP A 228 13.76 -12.58 -6.77
N LEU A 229 12.74 -13.26 -7.33
CA LEU A 229 12.88 -14.01 -8.59
C LEU A 229 13.34 -13.15 -9.77
N VAL A 230 12.71 -11.99 -9.97
CA VAL A 230 13.05 -11.07 -11.07
C VAL A 230 14.44 -10.46 -10.85
N PHE A 231 14.75 -10.03 -9.63
CA PHE A 231 16.04 -9.43 -9.31
C PHE A 231 17.20 -10.42 -9.47
N GLU A 232 17.07 -11.64 -8.94
CA GLU A 232 18.07 -12.70 -9.10
C GLU A 232 18.25 -13.10 -10.56
N TRP A 233 17.16 -13.18 -11.34
CA TRP A 233 17.25 -13.40 -12.78
C TRP A 233 18.02 -12.27 -13.48
N MET A 234 17.71 -11.00 -13.17
CA MET A 234 18.41 -9.85 -13.72
C MET A 234 19.90 -9.81 -13.32
N GLN A 235 20.25 -10.26 -12.13
CA GLN A 235 21.66 -10.37 -11.70
C GLN A 235 22.41 -11.43 -12.50
N ARG A 236 21.83 -12.64 -12.63
CA ARG A 236 22.41 -13.74 -13.42
C ARG A 236 22.59 -13.36 -14.90
N SER A 237 21.60 -12.67 -15.47
CA SER A 237 21.62 -12.21 -16.87
C SER A 237 22.40 -10.91 -17.08
N THR A 238 23.13 -10.40 -16.07
CA THR A 238 23.92 -9.15 -16.10
C THR A 238 23.13 -7.85 -16.30
N PHE A 239 21.79 -7.90 -16.28
CA PHE A 239 20.94 -6.73 -16.49
C PHE A 239 21.07 -5.72 -15.36
N ILE A 240 21.24 -6.17 -14.11
CA ILE A 240 21.54 -5.26 -12.98
C ILE A 240 22.82 -4.47 -13.26
N ARG A 241 23.91 -5.14 -13.67
CA ARG A 241 25.18 -4.46 -14.03
C ARG A 241 25.01 -3.46 -15.16
N GLN A 242 24.17 -3.78 -16.15
CA GLN A 242 23.87 -2.85 -17.25
C GLN A 242 23.09 -1.61 -16.80
N ILE A 243 22.23 -1.75 -15.80
CA ILE A 243 21.49 -0.63 -15.18
C ILE A 243 22.42 0.18 -14.28
N GLU A 244 23.32 -0.48 -13.55
CA GLU A 244 24.32 0.15 -12.68
C GLU A 244 25.27 1.11 -13.42
N MET A 245 25.39 0.98 -14.75
CA MET A 245 26.10 1.94 -15.58
C MET A 245 25.46 3.33 -15.62
N SER A 246 24.14 3.45 -15.37
CA SER A 246 23.40 4.72 -15.44
C SER A 246 22.54 5.04 -14.22
N LYS A 247 22.37 4.09 -13.28
CA LYS A 247 21.62 4.31 -12.04
C LYS A 247 22.18 3.52 -10.86
N VAL A 248 22.02 4.06 -9.66
CA VAL A 248 22.23 3.28 -8.43
C VAL A 248 21.03 2.39 -8.19
N VAL A 249 21.26 1.09 -8.02
CA VAL A 249 20.18 0.11 -7.81
C VAL A 249 20.08 -0.20 -6.32
N VAL A 250 18.89 -0.04 -5.75
CA VAL A 250 18.58 -0.40 -4.37
C VAL A 250 17.32 -1.24 -4.30
N LYS A 251 17.15 -1.94 -3.18
CA LYS A 251 16.02 -2.82 -2.93
C LYS A 251 15.45 -2.56 -1.55
N GLU A 252 14.14 -2.59 -1.43
CA GLU A 252 13.46 -2.43 -0.15
C GLU A 252 13.93 -3.50 0.86
N PRO A 253 14.41 -3.09 2.05
CA PRO A 253 14.87 -4.05 3.05
C PRO A 253 13.70 -4.73 3.73
N ARG A 254 13.91 -5.99 4.14
CA ARG A 254 12.93 -6.71 4.96
C ARG A 254 12.83 -6.11 6.37
N ARG A 255 13.93 -5.57 6.91
CA ARG A 255 13.98 -4.94 8.24
C ARG A 255 13.82 -3.42 8.15
N SER A 256 13.06 -2.84 9.08
CA SER A 256 12.84 -1.37 9.10
C SER A 256 14.09 -0.58 9.47
N SER A 257 15.01 -1.17 10.25
CA SER A 257 16.25 -0.53 10.67
C SER A 257 17.19 -0.18 9.51
N GLU A 258 17.12 -0.94 8.41
CA GLU A 258 17.98 -0.76 7.22
C GLU A 258 17.38 0.24 6.22
N LEU A 259 16.11 0.63 6.40
CA LEU A 259 15.40 1.48 5.44
C LEU A 259 16.02 2.87 5.32
N THR A 260 16.43 3.47 6.43
CA THR A 260 17.00 4.82 6.44
C THR A 260 18.28 4.91 5.61
N GLU A 261 19.15 3.92 5.70
CA GLU A 261 20.41 3.88 4.94
C GLU A 261 20.14 3.72 3.44
N ILE A 262 19.24 2.79 3.08
CA ILE A 262 18.86 2.53 1.68
C ILE A 262 18.19 3.76 1.04
N MET A 263 17.32 4.44 1.78
CA MET A 263 16.68 5.67 1.31
C MET A 263 17.70 6.81 1.13
N SER A 264 18.66 6.94 2.05
CA SER A 264 19.74 7.92 1.94
C SER A 264 20.59 7.66 0.69
N GLN A 265 20.93 6.41 0.41
CA GLN A 265 21.63 6.03 -0.82
C GLN A 265 20.81 6.34 -2.08
N TYR A 266 19.51 6.03 -2.06
CA TYR A 266 18.59 6.31 -3.16
C TYR A 266 18.54 7.80 -3.50
N GLU A 267 18.32 8.64 -2.48
CA GLU A 267 18.24 10.09 -2.59
C GLU A 267 19.55 10.72 -3.03
N ALA A 268 20.68 10.32 -2.42
CA ALA A 268 21.99 10.88 -2.73
C ALA A 268 22.36 10.73 -4.22
N ALA A 269 21.98 9.61 -4.83
CA ALA A 269 22.25 9.35 -6.25
C ALA A 269 21.30 10.08 -7.20
N ILE A 270 20.16 10.58 -6.72
CA ILE A 270 19.24 11.43 -7.49
C ILE A 270 19.66 12.90 -7.36
N VAL A 271 19.98 13.36 -6.16
CA VAL A 271 20.38 14.75 -5.88
C VAL A 271 21.78 15.04 -6.42
N ASN A 272 22.73 14.10 -6.28
CA ASN A 272 24.10 14.27 -6.76
C ASN A 272 24.60 13.02 -7.52
N PRO A 273 24.05 12.75 -8.71
CA PRO A 273 24.38 11.55 -9.48
C PRO A 273 25.87 11.45 -9.83
N ARG A 274 26.54 12.59 -10.04
CA ARG A 274 27.96 12.66 -10.39
C ARG A 274 28.88 12.03 -9.33
N ARG A 275 28.44 11.98 -8.07
CA ARG A 275 29.18 11.30 -6.99
C ARG A 275 29.28 9.79 -7.20
N PHE A 276 28.31 9.20 -7.91
CA PHE A 276 28.22 7.76 -8.15
C PHE A 276 28.78 7.35 -9.52
N GLY A 277 28.97 8.31 -10.43
CA GLY A 277 29.65 8.10 -11.70
C GLY A 277 29.30 9.18 -12.73
N PRO A 278 30.11 9.34 -13.79
CA PRO A 278 29.89 10.37 -14.81
C PRO A 278 28.62 10.12 -15.65
N THR A 279 28.19 8.87 -15.76
CA THR A 279 27.03 8.41 -16.55
C THR A 279 25.80 8.16 -15.71
N VAL A 280 25.89 8.28 -14.38
CA VAL A 280 24.76 8.07 -13.47
C VAL A 280 23.76 9.22 -13.62
N THR A 281 22.48 8.90 -13.61
CA THR A 281 21.37 9.85 -13.83
C THR A 281 20.32 9.81 -12.72
N GLY A 282 20.50 8.95 -11.71
CA GLY A 282 19.56 8.77 -10.61
C GLY A 282 19.62 7.36 -10.02
N SER A 283 18.49 6.88 -9.51
CA SER A 283 18.39 5.61 -8.80
C SER A 283 17.19 4.77 -9.23
N LEU A 284 17.32 3.45 -9.13
CA LEU A 284 16.26 2.46 -9.29
C LEU A 284 15.99 1.79 -7.95
N MET A 285 14.73 1.76 -7.50
CA MET A 285 14.33 1.04 -6.31
C MET A 285 13.35 -0.08 -6.63
N PHE A 286 13.70 -1.30 -6.24
CA PHE A 286 12.78 -2.44 -6.21
C PHE A 286 12.04 -2.44 -4.86
N ALA A 287 10.73 -2.32 -4.88
CA ALA A 287 9.88 -2.26 -3.70
C ALA A 287 8.69 -3.21 -3.80
N VAL A 288 8.00 -3.46 -2.68
CA VAL A 288 6.75 -4.22 -2.68
C VAL A 288 5.56 -3.33 -2.38
N PHE A 289 4.39 -3.66 -2.94
CA PHE A 289 3.14 -3.03 -2.49
C PHE A 289 2.87 -3.41 -1.04
N ARG A 290 2.24 -2.50 -0.28
CA ARG A 290 2.04 -2.64 1.19
C ARG A 290 3.37 -2.82 1.94
N GLY A 291 4.45 -2.39 1.30
CA GLY A 291 5.78 -2.30 1.88
C GLY A 291 6.00 -0.94 2.53
N LYS A 292 7.13 -0.83 3.21
CA LYS A 292 7.55 0.39 3.89
C LYS A 292 7.80 1.54 2.91
N VAL A 293 8.17 1.20 1.68
CA VAL A 293 8.41 2.18 0.62
C VAL A 293 7.09 2.70 0.03
N SER A 294 6.08 1.83 -0.10
CA SER A 294 4.76 2.25 -0.59
C SER A 294 3.96 3.05 0.44
N GLU A 295 4.26 2.88 1.73
CA GLU A 295 3.53 3.48 2.85
C GLU A 295 4.38 4.52 3.59
N GLY A 296 3.95 5.78 3.61
CA GLY A 296 4.52 6.81 4.49
C GLY A 296 5.81 7.50 4.03
N ILE A 297 6.40 7.10 2.90
CA ILE A 297 7.52 7.83 2.29
C ILE A 297 7.00 8.81 1.24
N ASP A 298 7.46 10.05 1.35
CA ASP A 298 7.21 11.08 0.35
C ASP A 298 8.32 11.08 -0.70
N PHE A 299 7.92 11.06 -1.98
CA PHE A 299 8.81 11.09 -3.13
C PHE A 299 8.44 12.33 -3.93
N THR A 300 9.24 13.37 -3.80
CA THR A 300 9.02 14.67 -4.45
C THR A 300 9.86 14.78 -5.72
N ASP A 301 9.28 15.34 -6.78
CA ASP A 301 9.99 15.70 -8.00
C ASP A 301 10.82 14.55 -8.61
N ASP A 302 12.14 14.74 -8.69
CA ASP A 302 13.08 13.80 -9.30
C ASP A 302 13.19 12.48 -8.52
N MET A 303 12.63 12.40 -7.31
CA MET A 303 12.63 11.19 -6.50
C MET A 303 11.72 10.08 -7.06
N ALA A 304 10.76 10.39 -7.93
CA ALA A 304 9.90 9.38 -8.55
C ALA A 304 9.39 9.80 -9.93
N ARG A 305 10.28 10.02 -10.91
CA ARG A 305 9.90 10.35 -12.30
C ARG A 305 9.21 9.20 -13.03
N CYS A 306 9.43 7.97 -12.58
CA CYS A 306 8.67 6.83 -13.07
C CYS A 306 8.29 5.87 -11.96
N VAL A 307 7.03 5.46 -11.97
CA VAL A 307 6.52 4.35 -11.16
C VAL A 307 6.12 3.22 -12.09
N VAL A 308 6.77 2.07 -11.94
CA VAL A 308 6.44 0.83 -12.63
C VAL A 308 5.68 -0.08 -11.67
N SER A 309 4.44 -0.41 -12.01
CA SER A 309 3.59 -1.32 -11.25
C SER A 309 3.58 -2.69 -11.92
N ILE A 310 4.19 -3.68 -11.28
CA ILE A 310 4.13 -5.08 -11.74
C ILE A 310 2.90 -5.75 -11.16
N GLY A 311 1.94 -6.10 -12.01
CA GLY A 311 0.76 -6.82 -11.56
C GLY A 311 -0.25 -6.02 -10.74
N ILE A 312 -1.14 -6.76 -10.09
CA ILE A 312 -2.16 -6.23 -9.17
C ILE A 312 -1.91 -6.82 -7.76
N PRO A 313 -1.72 -6.00 -6.72
CA PRO A 313 -1.32 -6.44 -5.39
C PRO A 313 -2.49 -6.96 -4.54
N PHE A 314 -3.03 -8.11 -4.97
CA PHE A 314 -4.04 -8.81 -4.19
C PHE A 314 -3.48 -9.26 -2.83
N PRO A 315 -4.25 -9.12 -1.74
CA PRO A 315 -3.91 -9.76 -0.46
C PRO A 315 -3.69 -11.27 -0.65
N ASN A 316 -2.94 -11.91 0.24
CA ASN A 316 -2.76 -13.35 0.15
C ASN A 316 -4.11 -14.07 0.35
N ALA A 317 -4.58 -14.80 -0.69
CA ALA A 317 -5.84 -15.52 -0.65
C ALA A 317 -5.85 -16.69 0.36
N MET A 318 -4.67 -17.18 0.76
CA MET A 318 -4.49 -18.26 1.73
C MET A 318 -4.25 -17.75 3.15
N ASP A 319 -4.29 -16.44 3.38
CA ASP A 319 -4.21 -15.87 4.72
C ASP A 319 -5.55 -16.07 5.43
N ASP A 320 -5.54 -16.75 6.57
CA ASP A 320 -6.73 -17.06 7.37
C ASP A 320 -7.57 -15.80 7.68
N LEU A 321 -6.92 -14.66 7.95
CA LEU A 321 -7.62 -13.40 8.22
C LEU A 321 -8.35 -12.91 6.97
N VAL A 322 -7.73 -13.04 5.79
CA VAL A 322 -8.36 -12.69 4.51
C VAL A 322 -9.53 -13.61 4.22
N VAL A 323 -9.36 -14.92 4.42
CA VAL A 323 -10.43 -15.92 4.23
C VAL A 323 -11.62 -15.62 5.13
N GLU A 324 -11.39 -15.43 6.43
CA GLU A 324 -12.45 -15.14 7.40
C GLU A 324 -13.11 -13.79 7.14
N LYS A 325 -12.35 -12.76 6.76
CA LYS A 325 -12.89 -11.44 6.41
C LYS A 325 -13.77 -11.50 5.16
N LYS A 326 -13.34 -12.24 4.12
CA LYS A 326 -14.16 -12.48 2.92
C LYS A 326 -15.46 -13.18 3.28
N LYS A 327 -15.39 -14.23 4.10
CA LYS A 327 -16.57 -14.97 4.57
C LYS A 327 -17.54 -14.08 5.34
N TYR A 328 -17.03 -13.34 6.33
CA TYR A 328 -17.83 -12.38 7.11
C TYR A 328 -18.53 -11.36 6.21
N ASN A 329 -17.82 -10.76 5.26
CA ASN A 329 -18.38 -9.78 4.34
C ASN A 329 -19.46 -10.38 3.44
N THR A 330 -19.27 -11.60 2.93
CA THR A 330 -20.28 -12.30 2.12
C THR A 330 -21.53 -12.64 2.93
N GLU A 331 -21.38 -13.14 4.16
CA GLU A 331 -22.49 -13.46 5.07
C GLU A 331 -23.32 -12.21 5.45
N ASN A 332 -22.67 -11.06 5.56
CA ASN A 332 -23.29 -9.83 6.08
C ASN A 332 -23.54 -8.76 5.01
N ALA A 333 -23.23 -9.02 3.73
CA ALA A 333 -23.33 -8.04 2.65
C ALA A 333 -24.71 -7.38 2.57
N VAL A 334 -25.77 -8.18 2.62
CA VAL A 334 -27.16 -7.68 2.56
C VAL A 334 -27.57 -7.00 3.87
N LYS A 335 -27.30 -7.66 5.00
CA LYS A 335 -27.73 -7.19 6.33
C LYS A 335 -27.11 -5.86 6.71
N LEU A 336 -25.80 -5.73 6.53
CA LEU A 336 -25.03 -4.55 6.91
C LEU A 336 -24.83 -3.57 5.75
N ARG A 337 -25.40 -3.87 4.57
CA ARG A 337 -25.19 -3.13 3.32
C ARG A 337 -23.69 -2.96 3.01
N ILE A 338 -22.94 -4.04 3.23
CA ILE A 338 -21.50 -4.08 2.99
C ILE A 338 -21.09 -4.74 1.67
N LEU A 339 -19.89 -4.40 1.20
CA LEU A 339 -19.28 -5.08 0.06
C LEU A 339 -19.16 -6.57 0.37
N ASN A 340 -19.52 -7.41 -0.59
CA ASN A 340 -19.28 -8.85 -0.43
C ASN A 340 -17.77 -9.17 -0.40
N GLY A 341 -17.42 -10.39 0.00
CA GLY A 341 -16.02 -10.77 0.19
C GLY A 341 -15.14 -10.57 -1.03
N ASP A 342 -15.63 -10.86 -2.23
CA ASP A 342 -14.85 -10.71 -3.47
C ASP A 342 -14.69 -9.23 -3.86
N GLN A 343 -15.75 -8.44 -3.75
CA GLN A 343 -15.70 -6.99 -3.98
C GLN A 343 -14.72 -6.31 -3.03
N TRP A 344 -14.77 -6.68 -1.74
CA TRP A 344 -13.83 -6.22 -0.72
C TRP A 344 -12.40 -6.62 -1.09
N TYR A 345 -12.15 -7.90 -1.39
CA TYR A 345 -10.83 -8.41 -1.75
C TYR A 345 -10.22 -7.70 -2.97
N THR A 346 -11.03 -7.45 -4.00
CA THR A 346 -10.61 -6.64 -5.15
C THR A 346 -10.34 -5.19 -4.74
N SER A 347 -11.21 -4.57 -3.94
CA SER A 347 -11.02 -3.18 -3.50
C SER A 347 -9.70 -2.97 -2.74
N GLN A 348 -9.31 -3.94 -1.91
CA GLN A 348 -8.05 -3.89 -1.17
C GLN A 348 -6.86 -3.86 -2.14
N ALA A 349 -6.89 -4.62 -3.22
CA ALA A 349 -5.83 -4.67 -4.21
C ALA A 349 -5.67 -3.32 -4.94
N TYR A 350 -6.77 -2.71 -5.38
CA TYR A 350 -6.74 -1.43 -6.09
C TYR A 350 -6.38 -0.25 -5.19
N ARG A 351 -6.74 -0.28 -3.91
CA ARG A 351 -6.27 0.73 -2.94
C ARG A 351 -4.73 0.75 -2.86
N ALA A 352 -4.11 -0.43 -2.70
CA ALA A 352 -2.65 -0.53 -2.64
C ALA A 352 -1.99 -0.14 -3.99
N LEU A 353 -2.61 -0.50 -5.11
CA LEU A 353 -2.17 -0.08 -6.44
C LEU A 353 -2.20 1.46 -6.57
N ASN A 354 -3.34 2.10 -6.31
CA ASN A 354 -3.51 3.55 -6.44
C ASN A 354 -2.56 4.33 -5.50
N GLN A 355 -2.29 3.81 -4.30
CA GLN A 355 -1.32 4.40 -3.37
C GLN A 355 0.10 4.40 -3.94
N ALA A 356 0.52 3.31 -4.59
CA ALA A 356 1.83 3.24 -5.22
C ALA A 356 1.92 4.13 -6.47
N LEU A 357 0.89 4.12 -7.32
CA LEU A 357 0.86 4.94 -8.54
C LEU A 357 0.86 6.45 -8.22
N GLY A 358 0.20 6.85 -7.13
CA GLY A 358 0.16 8.23 -6.65
C GLY A 358 1.49 8.76 -6.10
N ARG A 359 2.56 7.95 -6.06
CA ARG A 359 3.90 8.42 -5.63
C ARG A 359 4.63 9.24 -6.68
N CYS A 360 4.24 9.11 -7.94
CA CYS A 360 4.90 9.72 -9.10
C CYS A 360 4.62 11.23 -9.25
N LEU A 361 3.52 11.74 -8.68
CA LEU A 361 3.02 13.09 -8.94
C LEU A 361 2.61 13.78 -7.64
N ARG A 362 3.16 14.96 -7.36
CA ARG A 362 2.96 15.65 -6.07
C ARG A 362 2.29 17.01 -6.15
N HIS A 363 2.62 17.82 -7.15
CA HIS A 363 2.11 19.18 -7.28
C HIS A 363 1.82 19.53 -8.74
N ARG A 364 1.07 20.61 -8.98
CA ARG A 364 0.62 20.97 -10.34
C ARG A 364 1.73 21.19 -11.37
N GLY A 365 2.95 21.53 -10.92
CA GLY A 365 4.10 21.72 -11.80
C GLY A 365 4.95 20.47 -12.01
N ASP A 366 4.54 19.33 -11.46
CA ASP A 366 5.28 18.06 -11.47
C ASP A 366 5.00 17.28 -12.75
N TRP A 367 5.88 16.35 -13.10
CA TRP A 367 5.68 15.46 -14.23
C TRP A 367 6.21 14.07 -13.91
N GLY A 368 5.58 13.06 -14.51
CA GLY A 368 5.95 11.69 -14.25
C GLY A 368 5.32 10.68 -15.20
N SER A 369 5.94 9.52 -15.27
CA SER A 369 5.45 8.37 -16.04
C SER A 369 4.98 7.26 -15.10
N ILE A 370 3.82 6.69 -15.40
CA ILE A 370 3.24 5.55 -14.71
C ILE A 370 3.16 4.39 -15.69
N VAL A 371 3.88 3.31 -15.41
CA VAL A 371 3.93 2.12 -16.27
C VAL A 371 3.29 0.95 -15.54
N MET A 372 2.09 0.57 -15.95
CA MET A 372 1.34 -0.56 -15.42
C MET A 372 1.58 -1.80 -16.26
N VAL A 373 2.15 -2.85 -15.67
CA VAL A 373 2.53 -4.08 -16.35
C VAL A 373 1.60 -5.22 -15.91
N ASP A 374 0.39 -5.22 -16.49
CA ASP A 374 -0.59 -6.31 -16.38
C ASP A 374 -1.73 -6.08 -17.39
N GLU A 375 -2.06 -7.08 -18.21
CA GLU A 375 -3.15 -6.97 -19.19
C GLU A 375 -4.52 -6.72 -18.54
N ARG A 376 -4.72 -7.12 -17.27
CA ARG A 376 -5.99 -6.92 -16.55
C ARG A 376 -6.26 -5.44 -16.26
N LEU A 377 -5.24 -4.59 -16.34
CA LEU A 377 -5.34 -3.14 -16.17
C LEU A 377 -5.68 -2.42 -17.48
N ALA A 378 -5.79 -3.13 -18.60
CA ALA A 378 -6.13 -2.54 -19.89
C ALA A 378 -7.50 -1.86 -19.84
N VAL A 379 -7.54 -0.60 -20.29
CA VAL A 379 -8.81 0.15 -20.41
C VAL A 379 -9.53 -0.27 -21.68
N SER A 380 -10.72 -0.85 -21.55
CA SER A 380 -11.63 -1.04 -22.69
C SER A 380 -12.35 0.27 -23.00
N LYS A 381 -11.96 0.94 -24.10
CA LYS A 381 -12.56 2.22 -24.53
C LYS A 381 -14.00 2.09 -25.06
N PHE A 382 -14.53 0.87 -25.22
CA PHE A 382 -15.81 0.60 -25.90
C PHE A 382 -16.90 0.00 -25.01
N GLN A 383 -16.76 0.02 -23.68
CA GLN A 383 -17.77 -0.55 -22.80
C GLN A 383 -18.61 0.54 -22.13
N PRO A 384 -19.94 0.56 -22.34
CA PRO A 384 -20.81 1.59 -21.78
C PRO A 384 -20.79 1.55 -20.24
N VAL A 385 -20.81 2.74 -19.64
CA VAL A 385 -20.69 3.01 -18.19
C VAL A 385 -21.73 2.25 -17.34
N VAL A 386 -22.86 1.88 -17.94
CA VAL A 386 -23.95 1.11 -17.29
C VAL A 386 -23.63 -0.37 -17.07
N ALA A 387 -22.57 -0.92 -17.68
CA ALA A 387 -22.11 -2.29 -17.49
C ALA A 387 -20.80 -2.40 -16.69
N ALA A 388 -20.51 -1.43 -15.81
CA ALA A 388 -19.45 -1.52 -14.81
C ALA A 388 -19.81 -2.53 -13.71
N SER A 389 -20.17 -3.76 -14.11
CA SER A 389 -20.20 -4.91 -13.22
C SER A 389 -18.74 -5.30 -12.89
N ALA A 390 -18.57 -6.18 -11.90
CA ALA A 390 -17.30 -6.60 -11.33
C ALA A 390 -16.19 -7.05 -12.30
N ALA A 391 -16.44 -7.12 -13.61
CA ALA A 391 -15.52 -7.57 -14.66
C ALA A 391 -14.46 -6.54 -15.11
N ASN A 392 -14.75 -5.22 -15.05
CA ASN A 392 -13.80 -4.21 -15.56
C ASN A 392 -12.80 -3.76 -14.47
N SER A 393 -11.73 -4.54 -14.35
CA SER A 393 -10.57 -4.29 -13.48
C SER A 393 -10.04 -2.85 -13.56
N ALA A 394 -9.89 -2.29 -14.77
CA ALA A 394 -9.42 -0.93 -14.98
C ALA A 394 -10.35 0.18 -14.41
N ALA A 395 -11.65 -0.11 -14.20
CA ALA A 395 -12.58 0.86 -13.66
C ALA A 395 -12.29 1.25 -12.20
N ARG A 396 -11.43 0.47 -11.52
CA ARG A 396 -11.05 0.64 -10.11
C ARG A 396 -9.71 1.38 -9.92
N VAL A 397 -9.00 1.66 -11.01
CA VAL A 397 -7.87 2.60 -11.00
C VAL A 397 -8.42 4.02 -10.84
N SER A 398 -7.71 4.88 -10.10
CA SER A 398 -8.11 6.28 -9.89
C SER A 398 -8.44 6.99 -11.20
N ARG A 399 -9.54 7.76 -11.22
CA ARG A 399 -10.07 8.39 -12.44
C ARG A 399 -9.01 9.17 -13.22
N TRP A 400 -8.21 9.99 -12.52
CA TRP A 400 -7.18 10.80 -13.15
C TRP A 400 -6.08 9.99 -13.87
N ILE A 401 -5.76 8.78 -13.39
CA ILE A 401 -4.80 7.87 -14.05
C ILE A 401 -5.50 7.25 -15.26
N ARG A 402 -6.71 6.74 -15.06
CA ARG A 402 -7.48 6.04 -16.10
C ARG A 402 -7.74 6.93 -17.31
N ASP A 403 -8.07 8.20 -17.09
CA ASP A 403 -8.37 9.16 -18.14
C ASP A 403 -7.15 9.51 -19.00
N GLN A 404 -5.93 9.34 -18.45
CA GLN A 404 -4.66 9.53 -19.17
C GLN A 404 -4.03 8.22 -19.66
N SER A 405 -4.60 7.07 -19.28
CA SER A 405 -3.97 5.78 -19.55
C SER A 405 -4.12 5.32 -21.00
N VAL A 406 -3.01 4.88 -21.59
CA VAL A 406 -2.94 4.31 -22.93
C VAL A 406 -2.53 2.84 -22.82
N THR A 407 -3.29 1.95 -23.48
CA THR A 407 -3.00 0.51 -23.53
C THR A 407 -2.13 0.20 -24.75
N TYR A 408 -0.98 -0.42 -24.52
CA TYR A 408 -0.02 -0.81 -25.54
C TYR A 408 0.01 -2.34 -25.70
N ASN A 409 -0.18 -2.79 -26.95
CA ASN A 409 -0.08 -4.20 -27.33
C ASN A 409 1.28 -4.56 -27.95
N ALA A 410 2.04 -3.56 -28.39
CA ALA A 410 3.41 -3.70 -28.87
C ALA A 410 4.32 -2.86 -27.99
N PHE A 411 5.43 -3.46 -27.53
CA PHE A 411 6.38 -2.77 -26.66
C PHE A 411 7.10 -1.61 -27.37
N SER A 412 7.34 -1.71 -28.68
CA SER A 412 7.98 -0.66 -29.48
C SER A 412 7.22 0.66 -29.44
N ASP A 413 5.89 0.60 -29.47
CA ASP A 413 5.03 1.78 -29.47
C ASP A 413 5.08 2.47 -28.11
N PHE A 414 5.05 1.66 -27.04
CA PHE A 414 5.25 2.15 -25.68
C PHE A 414 6.63 2.80 -25.50
N GLU A 415 7.70 2.17 -26.00
CA GLU A 415 9.07 2.67 -25.86
C GLU A 415 9.27 3.99 -26.61
N ALA A 416 8.66 4.13 -27.80
CA ALA A 416 8.68 5.37 -28.57
C ALA A 416 7.92 6.50 -27.86
N ASP A 417 6.71 6.23 -27.34
CA ASP A 417 5.90 7.22 -26.65
C ASP A 417 6.52 7.66 -25.33
N LEU A 418 7.03 6.71 -24.53
CA LEU A 418 7.76 7.00 -23.30
C LEU A 418 8.98 7.86 -23.63
N SER A 419 9.73 7.51 -24.68
CA SER A 419 10.91 8.26 -25.09
C SER A 419 10.57 9.69 -25.50
N SER A 420 9.53 9.88 -26.31
CA SER A 420 9.06 11.21 -26.72
C SER A 420 8.58 12.04 -25.52
N PHE A 421 7.87 11.42 -24.58
CA PHE A 421 7.44 12.08 -23.35
C PHE A 421 8.63 12.55 -22.50
N ILE A 422 9.60 11.67 -22.23
CA ILE A 422 10.77 12.01 -21.41
C ILE A 422 11.58 13.15 -22.05
N ASP A 423 11.83 13.11 -23.36
CA ASP A 423 12.58 14.18 -24.03
C ASP A 423 11.86 15.53 -23.91
N ARG A 424 10.54 15.55 -24.16
CA ARG A 424 9.73 16.77 -24.02
C ARG A 424 9.81 17.34 -22.60
N MET A 425 9.68 16.49 -21.58
CA MET A 425 9.71 16.94 -20.18
C MET A 425 11.10 17.40 -19.73
N GLN A 426 12.16 16.75 -20.22
CA GLN A 426 13.55 17.17 -19.95
C GLN A 426 13.90 18.51 -20.61
N ILE A 427 13.34 18.80 -21.79
CA ILE A 427 13.50 20.11 -22.43
C ILE A 427 12.70 21.17 -21.65
N ALA A 428 11.44 20.88 -21.31
CA ALA A 428 10.57 21.81 -20.60
C ALA A 428 11.11 22.20 -19.20
N THR A 429 11.75 21.25 -18.50
CA THR A 429 12.36 21.52 -17.17
C THR A 429 13.65 22.33 -17.23
N LYS A 430 14.37 22.35 -18.37
CA LYS A 430 15.58 23.17 -18.56
C LYS A 430 15.28 24.63 -18.90
N ILE A 431 14.05 24.94 -19.33
CA ILE A 431 13.64 26.30 -19.66
C ILE A 431 13.25 27.00 -18.33
N PRO A 432 13.94 28.08 -17.93
CA PRO A 432 13.59 28.81 -16.72
C PRO A 432 12.15 29.33 -16.82
N ARG A 433 11.28 28.93 -15.88
CA ARG A 433 9.92 29.48 -15.82
C ARG A 433 9.98 30.99 -15.64
N THR A 434 9.18 31.71 -16.42
CA THR A 434 9.13 33.16 -16.30
C THR A 434 8.43 33.55 -15.00
N ARG A 435 8.75 34.75 -14.46
CA ARG A 435 8.15 35.25 -13.20
C ARG A 435 6.61 35.26 -13.23
N ASN A 436 5.99 35.41 -14.40
CA ASN A 436 4.54 35.38 -14.56
C ASN A 436 3.93 33.97 -14.42
N GLU A 437 4.64 32.92 -14.83
CA GLU A 437 4.20 31.52 -14.65
C GLU A 437 4.25 31.15 -13.16
N LEU A 438 5.28 31.59 -12.45
CA LEU A 438 5.44 31.40 -10.99
C LEU A 438 4.39 32.15 -10.15
N ILE A 439 3.79 33.21 -10.69
CA ILE A 439 2.70 33.95 -10.02
C ILE A 439 1.36 33.24 -10.21
N SER A 440 1.16 32.52 -11.32
CA SER A 440 -0.08 31.79 -11.63
C SER A 440 -0.32 30.55 -10.75
N ASP A 441 0.68 29.71 -10.53
CA ASP A 441 1.57 29.70 -9.36
C ASP A 441 0.91 29.67 -7.93
N ALA A 442 0.41 30.80 -7.45
CA ALA A 442 -0.03 30.92 -6.06
C ALA A 442 -1.51 30.50 -5.90
N VAL A 443 -1.79 29.59 -4.95
CA VAL A 443 -3.17 29.22 -4.57
C VAL A 443 -3.57 30.06 -3.36
N GLU A 444 -4.62 30.88 -3.51
CA GLU A 444 -5.18 31.66 -2.40
C GLU A 444 -6.23 30.81 -1.68
N VAL A 445 -5.99 30.54 -0.38
CA VAL A 445 -6.94 29.86 0.49
C VAL A 445 -7.55 30.91 1.40
N THR A 446 -8.76 31.36 1.07
CA THR A 446 -9.48 32.34 1.88
C THR A 446 -10.52 31.63 2.74
N LEU A 447 -10.27 31.59 4.05
CA LEU A 447 -11.23 31.15 5.04
C LEU A 447 -12.23 32.27 5.30
N LEU A 448 -13.42 32.16 4.71
CA LEU A 448 -14.51 33.09 4.98
C LEU A 448 -15.24 32.65 6.24
N TYR A 449 -15.08 33.42 7.31
CA TYR A 449 -15.86 33.28 8.54
C TYR A 449 -17.04 34.26 8.51
N ARG A 450 -18.27 33.73 8.65
CA ARG A 450 -19.46 34.54 8.89
C ARG A 450 -19.69 34.61 10.39
N ASN A 451 -19.62 35.80 10.97
CA ASN A 451 -19.95 36.02 12.38
C ASN A 451 -21.43 35.69 12.58
N PRO A 452 -21.82 34.65 13.34
CA PRO A 452 -23.22 34.29 13.50
C PRO A 452 -23.93 35.37 14.32
N SER A 453 -25.16 35.70 13.92
CA SER A 453 -26.05 36.51 14.75
C SER A 453 -26.46 35.70 16.00
N PRO A 454 -26.82 36.33 17.14
CA PRO A 454 -27.10 35.63 18.40
C PRO A 454 -28.22 34.57 18.34
N SER A 455 -28.99 34.50 17.25
CA SER A 455 -30.09 33.56 17.03
C SER A 455 -29.76 32.33 16.16
N GLU A 456 -28.53 32.18 15.65
CA GLU A 456 -28.16 31.15 14.66
C GLU A 456 -27.04 30.18 15.12
N PHE A 457 -26.97 29.86 16.42
CA PHE A 457 -25.91 29.00 16.96
C PHE A 457 -25.88 27.54 16.45
N ASP A 458 -26.91 27.10 15.71
CA ASP A 458 -27.04 25.70 15.24
C ASP A 458 -26.50 25.41 13.83
N ARG A 459 -26.03 26.40 13.06
CA ARG A 459 -25.48 26.15 11.71
C ARG A 459 -24.11 26.79 11.52
N PHE A 460 -23.06 26.00 11.73
CA PHE A 460 -21.72 26.32 11.28
C PHE A 460 -21.56 25.89 9.82
N GLU A 461 -21.54 26.86 8.91
CA GLU A 461 -21.24 26.64 7.50
C GLU A 461 -19.89 27.28 7.19
N ALA A 462 -18.81 26.49 7.19
CA ALA A 462 -17.50 26.93 6.71
C ALA A 462 -17.42 26.62 5.22
N ARG A 463 -17.32 27.66 4.38
CA ARG A 463 -17.09 27.49 2.93
C ARG A 463 -15.62 27.80 2.63
N VAL A 464 -14.91 26.79 2.14
CA VAL A 464 -13.55 26.97 1.63
C VAL A 464 -13.66 27.42 0.17
N HIS A 465 -13.30 28.68 -0.09
CA HIS A 465 -13.15 29.18 -1.46
C HIS A 465 -11.67 29.14 -1.84
N VAL A 466 -11.38 28.49 -2.97
CA VAL A 466 -10.05 28.45 -3.58
C VAL A 466 -10.12 29.26 -4.88
N THR A 467 -9.33 30.33 -4.97
CA THR A 467 -9.24 31.18 -6.17
C THR A 467 -7.77 31.42 -6.57
N PRO A 468 -7.47 31.62 -7.86
CA PRO A 468 -6.13 32.05 -8.30
C PRO A 468 -5.90 33.52 -7.93
N GLY A 469 -4.87 33.84 -7.12
CA GLY A 469 -4.65 35.22 -6.64
C GLY A 469 -3.32 35.46 -5.91
N THR A 470 -2.79 36.69 -6.03
CA THR A 470 -1.47 37.13 -5.52
C THR A 470 -1.54 37.65 -4.08
N ILE A 471 -0.57 37.26 -3.23
CA ILE A 471 -0.40 37.82 -1.88
C ILE A 471 -0.03 39.32 -1.97
N ARG A 472 -0.91 40.19 -1.47
CA ARG A 472 -0.53 41.51 -0.93
C ARG A 472 -0.81 41.49 0.57
N LEU A 473 0.24 41.38 1.38
CA LEU A 473 0.18 41.73 2.79
C LEU A 473 -0.07 43.23 2.87
N LYS A 474 -1.33 43.64 3.10
CA LYS A 474 -1.57 44.95 3.71
C LYS A 474 -1.23 44.82 5.19
N PRO A 475 -0.44 45.73 5.77
CA PRO A 475 -0.34 45.81 7.22
C PRO A 475 -1.74 46.12 7.75
N THR A 476 -2.34 45.18 8.47
CA THR A 476 -3.49 45.48 9.32
C THR A 476 -2.97 46.34 10.44
N ASP A 477 -3.32 47.63 10.44
CA ASP A 477 -3.27 48.49 11.61
C ASP A 477 -3.99 47.75 12.75
N THR A 478 -3.20 47.20 13.67
CA THR A 478 -3.72 46.75 14.96
C THR A 478 -4.01 47.99 15.79
N THR A 479 -5.21 48.53 15.60
CA THR A 479 -5.90 49.27 16.66
C THR A 479 -7.27 48.65 16.92
N LYS A 480 -7.37 48.12 18.15
CA LYS A 480 -8.52 47.61 18.90
C LYS A 480 -8.88 46.14 18.70
#